data_AF-A0A350LZ47-F1
#
_entry.id   AF-A0A350LZ47-F1
#
_cell.length_a   1.000
_cell.length_b   1.000
_cell.length_c   1.000
_cell.angle_alpha   90.00
_cell.angle_beta   90.00
_cell.angle_gamma   90.00
#
_symmetry.space_group_name_H-M   'P 1'
#
loop_
_entity.id
_entity.type
_entity.pdbx_description
1 polymer ?
#
loop_
_entity_poly.entity_id
_entity_poly.type
_entity_poly.pdbx_seq_one_letter_code
_entity_poly.pdbx_strand_id
1 'polypeptide(L)' 'MGNKKHSFKIDYLPPYLPELNPVERQWWYLRKQAIQTALFDTVDQCWDAIKRHFENLTKEKVKTLCQIY' A
#
# COMPACT_ATOMS: atom_id res chain seq x y z
N MET A 1 6.30 -33.30 -12.32
CA MET A 1 5.71 -32.04 -11.78
C MET A 1 6.49 -30.87 -12.37
N GLY A 2 5.87 -30.09 -13.25
CA GLY A 2 6.57 -29.07 -14.03
C GLY A 2 7.01 -27.88 -13.16
N ASN A 3 8.30 -27.55 -13.21
CA ASN A 3 8.88 -26.36 -12.61
C ASN A 3 8.19 -25.11 -13.19
N LYS A 4 7.33 -24.43 -12.42
CA LYS A 4 6.76 -23.14 -12.81
C LYS A 4 7.90 -22.10 -12.78
N LYS A 5 8.38 -21.71 -13.96
CA LYS A 5 9.32 -20.61 -14.09
C LYS A 5 8.56 -19.30 -13.86
N HIS A 6 8.83 -18.62 -12.75
CA HIS A 6 8.25 -17.30 -12.50
C HIS A 6 8.87 -16.27 -13.45
N SER A 7 8.02 -15.55 -14.18
CA SER A 7 8.40 -14.44 -15.05
C SER A 7 8.00 -13.15 -14.35
N PHE A 8 8.97 -12.31 -14.00
CA PHE A 8 8.73 -10.99 -13.44
C PHE A 8 9.02 -9.93 -14.50
N LYS A 9 8.15 -8.93 -14.60
CA LYS A 9 8.38 -7.71 -15.39
C LYS A 9 8.66 -6.58 -14.42
N ILE A 10 9.73 -5.84 -14.67
CA ILE A 10 10.05 -4.62 -13.93
C ILE A 10 9.62 -3.46 -14.82
N ASP A 11 8.70 -2.64 -14.31
CA ASP A 11 8.32 -1.40 -14.98
C ASP A 11 9.25 -0.26 -14.52
N TYR A 12 9.61 0.61 -15.46
CA TYR A 12 10.45 1.78 -15.18
C TYR A 12 9.61 2.85 -14.48
N LEU A 13 10.06 3.27 -13.29
CA LEU A 13 9.53 4.44 -12.60
C LEU A 13 10.52 5.59 -12.77
N PRO A 14 10.12 6.72 -13.38
CA PRO A 14 11.00 7.87 -13.51
C PRO A 14 11.36 8.48 -12.15
N PRO A 15 12.55 9.09 -12.05
CA PRO A 15 13.03 9.66 -10.79
C PRO A 15 12.12 10.81 -10.33
N TYR A 16 11.89 10.89 -9.02
CA TYR A 16 11.13 11.96 -8.36
C TYR A 16 9.66 12.13 -8.80
N LEU A 17 9.04 11.10 -9.41
CA LEU A 17 7.61 11.11 -9.76
C LEU A 17 6.81 10.11 -8.89
N PRO A 18 6.65 10.39 -7.58
CA PRO A 18 5.93 9.51 -6.65
C PRO A 18 4.45 9.32 -7.01
N GLU A 19 3.86 10.26 -7.75
CA GLU A 19 2.48 10.17 -8.24
C GLU A 19 2.26 9.04 -9.26
N LEU A 20 3.33 8.57 -9.90
CA LEU A 20 3.30 7.40 -10.79
C LEU A 20 3.53 6.08 -10.05
N ASN A 21 3.85 6.13 -8.75
CA ASN A 21 3.99 4.95 -7.93
C ASN A 21 2.68 4.63 -7.20
N PRO A 22 1.95 3.55 -7.56
CA PRO A 22 0.68 3.22 -6.91
C PRO A 22 0.85 2.87 -5.43
N VAL A 23 2.04 2.43 -5.02
CA VAL A 23 2.37 2.13 -3.63
C VAL A 23 2.38 3.41 -2.78
N GLU A 24 2.89 4.52 -3.32
CA GLU A 24 2.89 5.81 -2.59
C GLU A 24 1.47 6.29 -2.28
N ARG A 25 0.54 6.05 -3.21
CA ARG A 25 -0.86 6.40 -3.00
C ARG A 25 -1.53 5.50 -1.94
N GLN A 26 -1.16 4.23 -1.87
CA GLN A 26 -1.57 3.33 -0.78
C GLN A 26 -1.02 3.81 0.56
N TRP A 27 0.27 4.19 0.63
CA TRP A 27 0.87 4.71 1.85
C TRP A 27 0.25 6.02 2.31
N TRP A 28 -0.05 6.92 1.39
CA TRP A 28 -0.82 8.12 1.71
C TRP A 28 -2.17 7.78 2.34
N TYR A 29 -2.89 6.80 1.78
CA TYR A 29 -4.18 6.37 2.29
C TYR A 29 -4.07 5.72 3.69
N LEU A 30 -3.10 4.83 3.89
CA LEU A 30 -2.78 4.23 5.18
C LEU A 30 -2.53 5.32 6.23
N ARG A 31 -1.65 6.28 5.93
CA ARG A 31 -1.35 7.39 6.85
C ARG A 31 -2.61 8.16 7.22
N LYS A 32 -3.39 8.56 6.22
CA LYS A 32 -4.61 9.36 6.41
C LYS A 32 -5.69 8.65 7.23
N GLN A 33 -5.78 7.32 7.14
CA GLN A 33 -6.88 6.57 7.75
C GLN A 33 -6.52 5.90 9.08
N ALA A 34 -5.27 5.54 9.29
CA ALA A 34 -4.88 4.71 10.43
C ALA A 34 -3.84 5.34 11.35
N ILE A 35 -3.02 6.28 10.86
CA ILE A 35 -1.81 6.71 11.59
C ILE A 35 -1.87 8.20 11.95
N GLN A 36 -2.34 9.07 11.05
CA GLN A 36 -2.23 10.53 11.20
C GLN A 36 -3.07 11.10 12.36
N THR A 37 -4.16 10.43 12.73
CA THR A 37 -5.09 10.89 13.78
C THR A 37 -4.93 10.15 15.10
N ALA A 38 -3.94 9.25 15.21
CA ALA A 38 -3.74 8.40 16.39
C ALA A 38 -2.35 8.65 17.00
N LEU A 39 -2.31 8.71 18.33
CA LEU A 39 -1.06 8.61 19.10
C LEU A 39 -0.93 7.17 19.57
N PHE A 40 0.23 6.58 19.39
CA PHE A 40 0.53 5.21 19.80
C PHE A 40 1.54 5.24 20.94
N ASP A 41 1.23 4.55 22.03
CA ASP A 41 2.11 4.41 23.19
C ASP A 41 3.18 3.34 22.96
N THR A 42 2.92 2.40 22.04
CA THR A 42 3.83 1.31 21.70
C THR A 42 3.88 1.06 20.20
N VAL A 43 4.97 0.44 19.76
CA VAL A 43 5.14 0.01 18.36
C VAL A 43 4.07 -1.04 17.99
N ASP A 44 3.69 -1.92 18.91
CA ASP A 44 2.68 -2.94 18.67
C ASP A 44 1.30 -2.35 18.37
N GLN A 45 0.90 -1.28 19.08
CA GLN A 45 -0.35 -0.58 18.79
C GLN A 45 -0.36 0.04 17.39
N CYS A 46 0.78 0.60 16.95
CA CYS A 46 0.93 1.11 15.59
C CYS A 46 0.83 -0.03 14.56
N TRP A 47 1.48 -1.16 14.83
CA TRP A 47 1.43 -2.33 13.97
C TRP A 47 0.01 -2.91 13.86
N ASP A 48 -0.73 -2.95 14.95
CA ASP A 48 -2.13 -3.38 14.96
C ASP A 48 -3.03 -2.44 14.17
N ALA A 49 -2.81 -1.12 14.24
CA ALA A 49 -3.53 -0.15 13.42
C ALA A 49 -3.25 -0.36 11.91
N ILE A 50 -1.99 -0.65 11.55
CA ILE A 50 -1.62 -0.96 10.17
C ILE A 50 -2.28 -2.27 9.70
N LYS A 51 -2.24 -3.34 10.52
CA LYS A 51 -2.91 -4.61 10.19
C LYS A 51 -4.42 -4.42 9.96
N ARG A 52 -5.10 -3.75 10.91
CA ARG A 52 -6.53 -3.44 10.80
C ARG A 52 -6.85 -2.63 9.55
N HIS A 53 -5.98 -1.70 9.14
CA HIS A 53 -6.17 -0.95 7.91
C HIS A 53 -6.21 -1.88 6.69
N PHE A 54 -5.25 -2.79 6.56
CA PHE A 54 -5.18 -3.71 5.43
C PHE A 54 -6.26 -4.80 5.46
N GLU A 55 -6.66 -5.27 6.65
CA GLU A 55 -7.77 -6.22 6.81
C GLU A 55 -9.11 -5.64 6.32
N ASN A 56 -9.31 -4.33 6.51
CA ASN A 56 -10.52 -3.62 6.07
C ASN A 56 -10.42 -3.09 4.63
N LEU A 57 -9.28 -3.28 3.95
CA LEU A 57 -9.06 -2.74 2.62
C LEU A 57 -9.69 -3.65 1.56
N THR A 58 -10.69 -3.13 0.83
CA THR A 58 -11.35 -3.90 -0.23
C THR A 58 -10.58 -3.87 -1.54
N LYS A 59 -10.78 -4.89 -2.38
CA LYS A 59 -10.14 -4.96 -3.72
C LYS A 59 -10.55 -3.78 -4.59
N GLU A 60 -11.80 -3.36 -4.49
CA GLU A 60 -12.36 -2.22 -5.21
C GLU A 60 -11.66 -0.93 -4.77
N LYS A 61 -11.46 -0.76 -3.46
CA LYS A 61 -10.75 0.39 -2.91
C LYS A 61 -9.30 0.41 -3.38
N VAL A 62 -8.61 -0.74 -3.37
CA VAL A 62 -7.24 -0.85 -3.91
C VAL A 62 -7.18 -0.44 -5.38
N LYS A 63 -8.11 -0.93 -6.21
CA LYS A 63 -8.17 -0.56 -7.63
C LYS A 63 -8.39 0.94 -7.83
N THR A 64 -9.34 1.54 -7.11
CA THR A 64 -9.60 2.98 -7.19
C THR A 64 -8.42 3.81 -6.71
N LEU A 65 -7.75 3.39 -5.64
CA LEU A 65 -6.57 4.07 -5.13
C LEU A 65 -5.42 3.97 -6.12
N CYS A 66 -5.14 2.80 -6.66
CA CYS A 66 -4.00 2.56 -7.55
C CYS A 66 -4.29 2.87 -9.02
N GLN A 67 -5.41 3.51 -9.35
CA GLN A 67 -5.69 3.97 -10.71
C GLN A 67 -4.84 5.21 -11.00
N ILE A 68 -3.77 5.00 -11.76
CA ILE A 68 -2.87 6.03 -12.26
C ILE A 68 -3.25 6.20 -13.72
N TYR A 69 -4.15 7.15 -13.97
CA TYR A 69 -4.91 7.38 -15.21
C TYR A 69 -5.97 6.31 -15.51
#